data_AF-A0A3S5BPQ7-F1
#
_entry.id   AF-A0A3S5BPQ7-F1
#
_cell.length_a   1.000
_cell.length_b   1.000
_cell.length_c   1.000
_cell.angle_alpha   90.00
_cell.angle_beta   90.00
_cell.angle_gamma   90.00
#
_symmetry.space_group_name_H-M   'P 1'
#
loop_
_entity.id
_entity.type
_entity.pdbx_description
1 polymer ?
#
loop_
_entity_poly.entity_id
_entity_poly.type
_entity_poly.pdbx_seq_one_letter_code
_entity_poly.pdbx_strand_id
1 'polypeptide(L)'
;MVAQSCRMLPKDRPRYLMGVGFPVDIVVCVALGVDMFDCVYPTRTGRFGQALVPWGQVSLRLAAYAKDFLPIDSDCQCPACSRCIPRAWFHAALGGRQTNAVSLISLHNLTYMLGLMRQLREAISSGQLPDVIRRFFSARCRPSAISSMDPSSIEMNQEPEGCGKSDESAKVSESKKEFDFDGPPPRWAVEALASVGVDISDIGSPNPNSASKDSALAGNSPYLSHIKNSIEEKENDSNYSN
;
A
#
# COMPACT_ATOMS: atom_id res chain seq x y z
N MET A 1 18.35 -12.90 -2.72
CA MET A 1 18.81 -13.47 -1.42
C MET A 1 17.68 -14.04 -0.58
N VAL A 2 16.59 -13.30 -0.31
CA VAL A 2 15.44 -13.78 0.48
C VAL A 2 14.88 -15.10 -0.06
N ALA A 3 14.54 -15.15 -1.36
CA ALA A 3 14.00 -16.35 -2.00
C ALA A 3 14.88 -17.61 -1.80
N GLN A 4 16.21 -17.45 -1.91
CA GLN A 4 17.15 -18.56 -1.70
C GLN A 4 17.14 -19.04 -0.25
N SER A 5 17.12 -18.10 0.70
CA SER A 5 17.11 -18.39 2.13
C SER A 5 15.82 -19.10 2.54
N CYS A 6 14.66 -18.60 2.10
CA CYS A 6 13.36 -19.21 2.39
C CYS A 6 13.23 -20.64 1.86
N ARG A 7 13.91 -20.98 0.75
CA ARG A 7 13.94 -22.36 0.21
C ARG A 7 14.77 -23.32 1.05
N MET A 8 15.81 -22.82 1.73
CA MET A 8 16.70 -23.64 2.56
C MET A 8 16.21 -23.77 4.01
N LEU A 9 15.37 -22.83 4.47
CA LEU A 9 14.83 -22.86 5.82
C LEU A 9 13.72 -23.93 5.95
N PRO A 10 13.58 -24.56 7.14
CA PRO A 10 12.51 -25.50 7.42
C PRO A 10 11.12 -24.90 7.09
N LYS A 11 10.20 -25.73 6.60
CA LYS A 11 8.83 -25.30 6.23
C LYS A 11 7.89 -25.21 7.42
N ASP A 12 8.17 -25.98 8.46
CA ASP A 12 7.41 -26.11 9.70
C ASP A 12 7.74 -25.03 10.74
N ARG A 13 8.63 -24.08 10.40
CA ARG A 13 9.07 -23.03 11.33
C ARG A 13 8.90 -21.63 10.73
N PRO A 14 8.56 -20.63 11.56
CA PRO A 14 8.38 -19.26 11.11
C PRO A 14 9.69 -18.65 10.63
N ARG A 15 9.61 -17.85 9.57
CA ARG A 15 10.74 -17.16 8.95
C ARG A 15 10.67 -15.67 9.25
N TYR A 16 11.68 -15.19 9.96
CA TYR A 16 11.77 -13.81 10.39
C TYR A 16 12.79 -13.04 9.56
N LEU A 17 12.34 -11.96 8.89
CA LEU A 17 13.19 -11.06 8.12
C LEU A 17 13.41 -9.75 8.89
N MET A 18 14.62 -9.59 9.41
CA MET A 18 14.96 -8.45 10.26
C MET A 18 15.21 -7.16 9.47
N GLY A 19 14.69 -6.04 9.97
CA GLY A 19 15.02 -4.70 9.47
C GLY A 19 14.36 -4.29 8.16
N VAL A 20 13.38 -5.05 7.66
CA VAL A 20 12.64 -4.75 6.43
C VAL A 20 11.26 -4.18 6.77
N GLY A 21 10.97 -2.99 6.26
CA GLY A 21 9.76 -2.25 6.65
C GLY A 21 9.14 -1.36 5.58
N PHE A 22 9.69 -1.35 4.37
CA PHE A 22 9.04 -0.66 3.26
C PHE A 22 7.82 -1.48 2.80
N PRO A 23 6.63 -0.89 2.59
CA PRO A 23 5.42 -1.64 2.24
C PRO A 23 5.61 -2.59 1.05
N VAL A 24 6.31 -2.14 0.01
CA VAL A 24 6.59 -2.93 -1.20
C VAL A 24 7.45 -4.15 -0.87
N ASP A 25 8.50 -3.95 -0.07
CA ASP A 25 9.40 -5.04 0.34
C ASP A 25 8.66 -6.08 1.16
N ILE A 26 7.77 -5.67 2.06
CA ILE A 26 6.95 -6.58 2.85
C ILE A 26 6.07 -7.43 1.94
N VAL A 27 5.33 -6.81 1.01
CA VAL A 27 4.43 -7.53 0.10
C VAL A 27 5.19 -8.58 -0.72
N VAL A 28 6.35 -8.20 -1.28
CA VAL A 28 7.19 -9.14 -2.04
C VAL A 28 7.76 -10.24 -1.14
N CYS A 29 8.28 -9.90 0.05
CA CYS A 29 8.87 -10.89 0.95
C CYS A 29 7.84 -11.87 1.50
N VAL A 30 6.60 -11.45 1.75
CA VAL A 30 5.48 -12.35 2.09
C VAL A 30 5.24 -13.35 0.96
N ALA A 31 5.21 -12.90 -0.29
CA ALA A 31 5.06 -13.79 -1.44
C ALA A 31 6.23 -14.77 -1.61
N LEU A 32 7.45 -14.35 -1.24
CA LEU A 32 8.65 -15.20 -1.20
C LEU A 32 8.71 -16.13 0.02
N GLY A 33 7.80 -15.95 0.96
CA GLY A 33 7.55 -16.83 2.08
C GLY A 33 8.23 -16.46 3.39
N VAL A 34 8.19 -15.18 3.73
CA VAL A 34 8.56 -14.63 5.04
C VAL A 34 7.31 -14.41 5.88
N ASP A 35 7.37 -14.73 7.17
CA ASP A 35 6.22 -14.68 8.09
C ASP A 35 6.25 -13.50 9.06
N MET A 36 7.45 -13.07 9.45
CA MET A 36 7.66 -12.05 10.47
C MET A 36 8.58 -10.94 9.97
N PHE A 37 8.29 -9.71 10.38
CA PHE A 37 9.03 -8.50 10.01
C PHE A 37 9.16 -7.59 11.22
N ASP A 38 10.28 -6.88 11.30
CA ASP A 38 10.43 -5.72 12.17
C ASP A 38 11.13 -4.61 11.40
N CYS A 39 10.75 -3.37 11.67
CA CYS A 39 11.48 -2.23 11.17
C CYS A 39 11.10 -0.96 11.93
N VAL A 40 12.06 -0.06 12.07
CA VAL A 40 11.82 1.30 12.55
C VAL A 40 11.15 2.19 11.51
N TYR A 41 10.98 1.71 10.27
CA TYR A 41 10.47 2.49 9.14
C TYR A 41 9.22 3.33 9.47
N PRO A 42 8.08 2.75 9.89
CA PRO A 42 6.84 3.52 10.09
C PRO A 42 6.98 4.63 11.13
N THR A 43 7.72 4.40 12.22
CA THR A 43 7.92 5.39 13.27
C THR A 43 8.98 6.42 12.90
N ARG A 44 10.04 6.01 12.19
CA ARG A 44 11.10 6.91 11.71
C ARG A 44 10.55 7.88 10.66
N THR A 45 9.82 7.39 9.66
CA THR A 45 9.20 8.23 8.62
C THR A 45 8.16 9.17 9.22
N GLY A 46 7.38 8.68 10.20
CA GLY A 46 6.41 9.51 10.92
C GLY A 46 7.05 10.72 11.63
N ARG A 47 8.24 10.55 12.23
CA ARG A 47 9.01 11.68 12.81
C ARG A 47 9.42 12.74 11.79
N PHE A 48 9.66 12.33 10.54
CA PHE A 48 9.94 13.26 9.46
C PHE A 48 8.68 13.89 8.84
N GLY A 49 7.49 13.57 9.35
CA GLY A 49 6.23 14.07 8.83
C GLY A 49 5.76 13.36 7.55
N GLN A 50 6.27 12.15 7.31
CA GLN A 50 5.86 11.30 6.19
C GLN A 50 4.79 10.32 6.68
N ALA A 51 3.61 10.37 6.05
CA ALA A 51 2.53 9.45 6.34
C ALA A 51 2.41 8.39 5.24
N LEU A 52 2.25 7.12 5.64
CA LEU A 52 2.04 5.99 4.73
C LEU A 52 0.57 5.97 4.29
N VAL A 53 0.33 5.85 2.99
CA VAL A 53 -1.00 5.78 2.40
C VAL A 53 -1.06 4.65 1.37
N PRO A 54 -2.25 4.12 0.99
CA PRO A 54 -2.34 2.99 0.06
C PRO A 54 -1.68 3.21 -1.31
N TRP A 55 -1.63 4.46 -1.77
CA TRP A 55 -1.07 4.83 -3.08
C TRP A 55 0.37 5.33 -3.02
N GLY A 56 0.95 5.50 -1.84
CA GLY A 56 2.31 6.02 -1.75
C GLY A 56 2.73 6.38 -0.33
N GLN A 57 3.44 7.49 -0.26
CA GLN A 57 3.75 8.21 0.96
C GLN A 57 3.46 9.66 0.71
N VAL A 58 2.95 10.35 1.72
CA VAL A 58 2.64 11.78 1.63
C VAL A 58 3.48 12.56 2.63
N SER A 59 4.14 13.59 2.12
CA SER A 59 4.93 14.50 2.94
C SER A 59 4.05 15.64 3.49
N LEU A 60 3.55 15.49 4.71
CA LEU A 60 2.63 16.46 5.33
C LEU A 60 3.27 17.84 5.59
N ARG A 61 4.59 17.98 5.40
CA ARG A 61 5.30 19.27 5.46
C ARG A 61 5.15 20.10 4.19
N LEU A 62 4.72 19.51 3.07
CA LEU A 62 4.60 20.23 1.82
C LEU A 62 3.51 21.30 1.88
N ALA A 63 3.77 22.44 1.24
CA ALA A 63 2.83 23.56 1.17
C ALA A 63 1.50 23.19 0.49
N ALA A 64 1.51 22.15 -0.35
CA ALA A 64 0.31 21.61 -1.00
C ALA A 64 -0.78 21.17 0.00
N TYR A 65 -0.38 20.79 1.23
CA TYR A 65 -1.30 20.34 2.29
C TYR A 65 -1.74 21.46 3.24
N ALA A 66 -1.24 22.70 3.10
CA ALA A 66 -1.52 23.79 4.03
C ALA A 66 -3.01 24.17 4.12
N LYS A 67 -3.78 23.93 3.05
CA LYS A 67 -5.22 24.20 2.96
C LYS A 67 -6.04 22.94 2.65
N ASP A 68 -5.47 21.77 2.97
CA ASP A 68 -6.11 20.49 2.73
C ASP A 68 -6.85 19.99 3.97
N PHE A 69 -8.18 20.06 3.93
CA PHE A 69 -9.05 19.73 5.06
C PHE A 69 -9.49 18.26 5.09
N LEU A 70 -8.97 17.42 4.21
CA LEU A 70 -9.22 15.98 4.24
C LEU A 70 -8.31 15.29 5.26
N PRO A 71 -8.71 14.13 5.83
CA PRO A 71 -7.82 13.31 6.64
C PRO A 71 -6.63 12.80 5.82
N ILE A 72 -5.63 12.21 6.50
CA ILE A 72 -4.47 11.60 5.82
C ILE A 72 -4.93 10.51 4.84
N ASP A 73 -5.85 9.67 5.31
CA ASP A 73 -6.49 8.59 4.55
C ASP A 73 -7.92 8.43 5.08
N SER A 74 -8.92 8.47 4.18
CA SER A 74 -10.34 8.35 4.52
C SER A 74 -10.72 6.97 5.02
N ASP A 75 -9.98 5.94 4.59
CA ASP A 75 -10.32 4.54 4.86
C ASP A 75 -9.55 4.01 6.09
N CYS A 76 -8.64 4.83 6.64
CA CYS A 76 -7.82 4.47 7.79
C CYS A 76 -8.59 4.65 9.12
N GLN A 77 -8.51 3.62 9.97
CA GLN A 77 -9.17 3.58 11.28
C GLN A 77 -8.26 4.07 12.42
N CYS A 78 -7.16 4.78 12.13
CA CYS A 78 -6.28 5.28 13.17
C CYS A 78 -6.95 6.45 13.93
N PRO A 79 -6.55 6.74 15.19
CA PRO A 79 -7.13 7.81 15.99
C PRO A 79 -7.16 9.20 15.34
N ALA A 80 -6.22 9.49 14.43
CA ALA A 80 -6.18 10.74 13.68
C ALA A 80 -7.21 10.76 12.54
N CYS A 81 -7.25 9.72 11.70
CA CYS A 81 -8.17 9.63 10.58
C CYS A 81 -9.62 9.43 11.04
N SER A 82 -9.87 8.62 12.07
CA SER A 82 -11.22 8.41 12.63
C SER A 82 -11.80 9.66 13.28
N ARG A 83 -10.97 10.62 13.69
CA ARG A 83 -11.39 11.95 14.18
C ARG A 83 -11.41 13.01 13.08
N CYS A 84 -11.16 12.61 11.83
CA CYS A 84 -11.07 13.49 10.67
C CYS A 84 -10.11 14.66 10.87
N ILE A 85 -8.97 14.43 11.54
CA ILE A 85 -7.95 15.48 11.70
C ILE A 85 -7.40 15.84 10.32
N PRO A 86 -7.50 17.10 9.89
CA PRO A 86 -7.16 17.49 8.52
C PRO A 86 -5.64 17.49 8.28
N ARG A 87 -5.21 17.21 7.05
CA ARG A 87 -3.81 17.30 6.61
C ARG A 87 -3.21 18.70 6.85
N ALA A 88 -4.00 19.76 6.70
CA ALA A 88 -3.62 21.13 7.03
C ALA A 88 -3.21 21.32 8.50
N TRP A 89 -3.87 20.62 9.42
CA TRP A 89 -3.51 20.66 10.84
C TRP A 89 -2.13 20.03 11.05
N PHE A 90 -1.84 18.90 10.40
CA PHE A 90 -0.51 18.29 10.46
C PHE A 90 0.57 19.18 9.87
N HIS A 91 0.30 19.83 8.72
CA HIS A 91 1.22 20.79 8.11
C HIS A 91 1.60 21.92 9.09
N ALA A 92 0.59 22.57 9.68
CA ALA A 92 0.81 23.64 10.65
C ALA A 92 1.51 23.15 11.93
N ALA A 93 1.09 22.01 12.47
CA ALA A 93 1.65 21.44 13.70
C ALA A 93 3.11 20.98 13.52
N LEU A 94 3.46 20.41 12.37
CA LEU A 94 4.84 20.07 12.02
C LEU A 94 5.71 21.32 11.85
N GLY A 95 5.17 22.39 11.25
CA GLY A 95 5.84 23.70 11.17
C GLY A 95 6.10 24.30 12.54
N GLY A 96 5.13 24.16 13.47
CA GLY A 96 5.24 24.53 14.88
C GLY A 96 6.05 23.57 15.76
N ARG A 97 6.68 22.53 15.18
CA ARG A 97 7.48 21.51 15.89
C ARG A 97 6.73 20.79 17.02
N GLN A 98 5.42 20.61 16.88
CA GLN A 98 4.59 19.96 17.88
C GLN A 98 4.81 18.43 17.88
N THR A 99 5.10 17.87 19.05
CA THR A 99 5.43 16.44 19.21
C THR A 99 4.21 15.52 19.07
N ASN A 100 3.01 16.03 19.33
CA ASN A 100 1.76 15.30 19.17
C ASN A 100 1.50 14.92 17.70
N ALA A 101 1.80 15.81 16.74
CA ALA A 101 1.63 15.55 15.31
C ALA A 101 2.50 14.38 14.86
N VAL A 102 3.77 14.37 15.26
CA VAL A 102 4.71 13.28 15.00
C VAL A 102 4.23 11.95 15.60
N SER A 103 3.68 11.99 16.81
CA SER A 103 3.16 10.79 17.48
C SER A 103 1.92 10.23 16.77
N LEU A 104 1.01 11.11 16.34
CA LEU A 104 -0.18 10.74 15.57
C LEU A 104 0.16 10.16 14.19
N ILE A 105 1.14 10.74 13.49
CA ILE A 105 1.62 10.20 12.20
C ILE A 105 2.28 8.83 12.41
N SER A 106 3.08 8.67 13.47
CA SER A 106 3.69 7.37 13.78
C SER A 106 2.63 6.31 14.05
N LEU A 107 1.57 6.66 14.78
CA LEU A 107 0.44 5.77 15.04
C LEU A 107 -0.32 5.43 13.75
N HIS A 108 -0.59 6.42 12.90
CA HIS A 108 -1.17 6.21 11.57
C HIS A 108 -0.34 5.23 10.73
N ASN A 109 0.98 5.43 10.66
CA ASN A 109 1.88 4.56 9.91
C ASN A 109 1.89 3.14 10.45
N LEU A 110 1.87 2.95 11.78
CA LEU A 110 1.75 1.63 12.39
C LEU A 110 0.40 0.98 12.07
N THR A 111 -0.71 1.72 12.17
CA THR A 111 -2.04 1.24 11.79
C THR A 111 -2.07 0.80 10.34
N TYR A 112 -1.47 1.58 9.42
CA TYR A 112 -1.34 1.22 8.01
C TYR A 112 -0.59 -0.10 7.83
N MET A 113 0.59 -0.25 8.44
CA MET A 113 1.43 -1.45 8.30
C MET A 113 0.76 -2.70 8.87
N LEU A 114 0.09 -2.58 10.03
CA LEU A 114 -0.69 -3.67 10.62
C LEU A 114 -1.90 -4.03 9.76
N GLY A 115 -2.56 -3.03 9.16
CA GLY A 115 -3.64 -3.22 8.20
C GLY A 115 -3.19 -3.96 6.95
N LEU A 116 -2.04 -3.58 6.38
CA LEU A 116 -1.42 -4.25 5.24
C LEU A 116 -1.13 -5.73 5.55
N MET A 117 -0.50 -6.02 6.69
CA MET A 117 -0.24 -7.40 7.10
C MET A 117 -1.53 -8.21 7.32
N ARG A 118 -2.60 -7.58 7.81
CA ARG A 118 -3.92 -8.24 7.95
C ARG A 118 -4.51 -8.58 6.59
N GLN A 119 -4.47 -7.65 5.64
CA GLN A 119 -4.94 -7.88 4.26
C GLN A 119 -4.17 -9.01 3.59
N LEU A 120 -2.84 -9.04 3.74
CA LEU A 120 -2.01 -10.12 3.18
C LEU A 120 -2.33 -11.48 3.81
N ARG A 121 -2.53 -11.53 5.13
CA ARG A 121 -2.92 -12.76 5.84
C ARG A 121 -4.25 -13.30 5.33
N GLU A 122 -5.26 -12.43 5.21
CA GLU A 122 -6.58 -12.80 4.69
C GLU A 122 -6.51 -13.29 3.23
N ALA A 123 -5.71 -12.61 2.41
CA ALA A 123 -5.50 -13.00 1.02
C ALA A 123 -4.83 -14.38 0.88
N ILE A 124 -3.95 -14.75 1.82
CA ILE A 124 -3.33 -16.08 1.84
C ILE A 124 -4.38 -17.14 2.22
N SER A 125 -5.16 -16.92 3.28
CA SER A 125 -6.22 -17.86 3.71
C SER A 125 -7.26 -18.09 2.61
N SER A 126 -7.69 -17.02 1.94
CA SER A 126 -8.68 -17.07 0.86
C SER A 126 -8.11 -17.48 -0.50
N GLY A 127 -6.78 -17.62 -0.65
CA GLY A 127 -6.13 -17.96 -1.92
C GLY A 127 -6.12 -16.82 -2.96
N GLN A 128 -6.34 -15.57 -2.55
CA GLN A 128 -6.43 -14.37 -3.41
C GLN A 128 -5.18 -13.48 -3.32
N LEU A 129 -4.06 -14.01 -2.80
CA LEU A 129 -2.82 -13.23 -2.64
C LEU A 129 -2.34 -12.57 -3.96
N PRO A 130 -2.33 -13.24 -5.13
CA PRO A 130 -1.91 -12.61 -6.38
C PRO A 130 -2.73 -11.35 -6.73
N ASP A 131 -4.04 -11.38 -6.52
CA ASP A 131 -4.95 -10.27 -6.83
C ASP A 131 -4.71 -9.09 -5.89
N VAL A 132 -4.48 -9.37 -4.60
CA VAL A 132 -4.13 -8.33 -3.61
C VAL A 132 -2.79 -7.69 -3.93
N ILE A 133 -1.78 -8.47 -4.36
CA ILE A 133 -0.49 -7.94 -4.81
C ILE A 133 -0.67 -7.04 -6.03
N ARG A 134 -1.43 -7.49 -7.04
CA ARG A 134 -1.71 -6.68 -8.24
C ARG A 134 -2.40 -5.38 -7.88
N ARG A 135 -3.45 -5.42 -7.05
CA ARG A 135 -4.16 -4.24 -6.55
C ARG A 135 -3.23 -3.29 -5.78
N PHE A 136 -2.34 -3.83 -4.94
CA PHE A 136 -1.37 -3.05 -4.18
C PHE A 136 -0.40 -2.28 -5.09
N PHE A 137 0.16 -2.92 -6.12
CA PHE A 137 1.05 -2.24 -7.07
C PHE A 137 0.28 -1.27 -7.98
N SER A 138 -0.91 -1.62 -8.46
CA SER A 138 -1.75 -0.72 -9.28
C SER A 138 -2.13 0.56 -8.55
N ALA A 139 -2.34 0.52 -7.24
CA ALA A 139 -2.64 1.70 -6.45
C ALA A 139 -1.43 2.65 -6.30
N ARG A 140 -0.20 2.12 -6.42
CA ARG A 140 1.06 2.83 -6.14
C ARG A 140 1.84 3.27 -7.37
N CYS A 141 1.50 2.72 -8.53
CA CYS A 141 2.12 3.05 -9.80
C CYS A 141 1.29 4.14 -10.48
N ARG A 142 1.92 5.24 -10.84
CA ARG A 142 1.29 6.25 -11.69
C ARG A 142 1.00 5.61 -13.05
N PRO A 143 -0.23 5.71 -13.59
CA PRO A 143 -0.50 5.27 -14.95
C PRO A 143 0.37 6.06 -15.92
N SER A 144 1.08 5.37 -16.81
CA SER A 144 1.80 6.03 -17.91
C SER A 144 0.76 6.66 -18.83
N ALA A 145 0.43 7.93 -18.62
CA ALA A 145 -0.35 8.68 -19.59
C ALA A 145 0.43 8.69 -20.91
N ILE A 146 -0.26 8.42 -22.02
CA ILE A 146 0.21 8.64 -23.38
C ILE A 146 0.89 10.02 -23.42
N SER A 147 2.12 10.08 -23.91
CA SER A 147 2.89 11.30 -24.08
C SER A 147 2.16 12.27 -25.04
N SER A 148 1.25 13.10 -24.54
CA SER A 148 0.81 14.36 -25.19
C SER A 148 -0.29 15.03 -24.38
N MET A 149 0.05 15.81 -23.35
CA MET A 149 -0.73 16.99 -22.99
C MET A 149 0.24 18.10 -22.58
N ASP A 150 0.45 19.01 -23.52
CA ASP A 150 1.23 20.24 -23.35
C ASP A 150 0.66 21.11 -22.22
N PRO A 151 1.48 21.81 -21.42
CA PRO A 151 1.01 22.63 -20.30
C PRO A 151 0.26 23.92 -20.71
N SER A 152 0.01 24.15 -22.00
CA SER A 152 -0.42 25.45 -22.54
C SER A 152 -1.91 25.58 -22.87
N SER A 153 -2.77 24.63 -22.49
CA SER A 153 -4.20 24.66 -22.83
C SER A 153 -5.15 24.54 -21.62
N ILE A 154 -4.73 25.03 -20.45
CA ILE A 154 -5.65 25.28 -19.33
C ILE A 154 -6.24 26.68 -19.52
N GLU A 155 -7.37 26.77 -20.23
CA GLU A 155 -8.18 27.98 -20.22
C GLU A 155 -8.76 28.22 -18.81
N MET A 156 -8.53 29.43 -18.30
CA MET A 156 -9.25 29.99 -17.15
C MET A 156 -10.74 30.02 -17.46
N ASN A 157 -11.55 29.27 -16.71
CA ASN A 157 -12.98 29.53 -16.66
C ASN A 157 -13.48 29.66 -15.21
N GLN A 158 -14.37 30.64 -15.08
CA GLN A 158 -14.83 31.33 -13.88
C GLN A 158 -15.52 30.44 -12.84
N GLU A 159 -15.45 30.91 -11.59
CA GLU A 159 -16.10 30.34 -10.40
C GLU A 159 -17.61 30.16 -10.58
N PRO A 160 -18.21 29.05 -10.11
CA PRO A 160 -19.61 29.03 -9.78
C PRO A 160 -19.79 29.25 -8.27
N GLU A 161 -20.50 30.32 -7.92
CA GLU A 161 -21.11 30.49 -6.62
C GLU A 161 -22.16 29.39 -6.37
N GLY A 162 -22.16 28.79 -5.18
CA GLY A 162 -23.33 28.05 -4.69
C GLY A 162 -23.01 26.77 -3.90
N CYS A 163 -23.50 26.73 -2.67
CA CYS A 163 -23.49 25.57 -1.80
C CYS A 163 -24.60 24.57 -2.21
N GLY A 164 -24.23 23.44 -2.83
CA GLY A 164 -25.14 22.35 -3.17
C GLY A 164 -24.40 21.03 -3.37
N LYS A 165 -24.92 19.95 -2.77
CA LYS A 165 -24.30 18.62 -2.71
C LYS A 165 -24.39 17.87 -4.05
N SER A 166 -23.26 17.44 -4.62
CA SER A 166 -23.15 16.19 -5.41
C SER A 166 -21.70 15.94 -5.87
N ASP A 167 -21.17 14.75 -5.59
CA ASP A 167 -20.25 13.91 -6.40
C ASP A 167 -18.97 14.49 -7.06
N GLU A 168 -18.62 15.75 -6.81
CA GLU A 168 -17.51 16.44 -7.47
C GLU A 168 -16.21 16.44 -6.62
N SER A 169 -16.31 16.04 -5.35
CA SER A 169 -15.20 15.96 -4.40
C SER A 169 -14.15 14.89 -4.77
N ALA A 170 -14.54 13.88 -5.57
CA ALA A 170 -13.64 12.80 -5.97
C ALA A 170 -12.64 13.22 -7.05
N LYS A 171 -13.06 14.04 -8.02
CA LYS A 171 -12.25 14.39 -9.21
C LYS A 171 -11.12 15.38 -8.94
N VAL A 172 -11.27 16.27 -7.94
CA VAL A 172 -10.21 17.22 -7.54
C VAL A 172 -9.11 16.54 -6.70
N SER A 173 -9.38 15.36 -6.14
CA SER A 173 -8.43 14.65 -5.27
C SER A 173 -7.34 13.86 -6.02
N GLU A 174 -7.60 13.51 -7.28
CA GLU A 174 -6.76 12.59 -8.06
C GLU A 174 -5.47 13.25 -8.56
N SER A 175 -5.51 14.55 -8.84
CA SER A 175 -4.39 15.33 -9.38
C SER A 175 -3.29 15.65 -8.36
N LYS A 176 -3.49 15.34 -7.07
CA LYS A 176 -2.54 15.56 -5.97
C LYS A 176 -2.01 14.28 -5.32
N LYS A 177 -2.31 13.10 -5.88
CA LYS A 177 -1.80 11.85 -5.32
C LYS A 177 -0.30 11.72 -5.60
N GLU A 178 0.50 11.72 -4.54
CA GLU A 178 1.91 11.33 -4.57
C GLU A 178 1.97 9.80 -4.66
N PHE A 179 2.39 9.30 -5.82
CA PHE A 179 2.60 7.87 -6.04
C PHE A 179 4.00 7.47 -5.58
N ASP A 180 4.17 6.22 -5.10
CA ASP A 180 5.52 5.72 -4.79
C ASP A 180 6.37 5.58 -6.07
N PHE A 181 5.73 5.32 -7.22
CA PHE A 181 6.41 5.10 -8.49
C PHE A 181 5.81 5.93 -9.63
N ASP A 182 6.66 6.75 -10.25
CA ASP A 182 6.36 7.45 -11.51
C ASP A 182 6.55 6.49 -12.69
N GLY A 183 5.59 5.57 -12.87
CA GLY A 183 5.57 4.59 -13.96
C GLY A 183 5.43 3.15 -13.47
N PRO A 184 6.02 2.16 -14.18
CA PRO A 184 5.82 0.75 -13.86
C PRO A 184 6.47 0.35 -12.53
N PRO A 185 6.06 -0.80 -11.95
CA PRO A 185 6.69 -1.34 -10.76
C PRO A 185 8.21 -1.51 -10.92
N PRO A 186 8.97 -1.43 -9.82
CA PRO A 186 10.42 -1.57 -9.89
C PRO A 186 10.80 -2.98 -10.37
N ARG A 187 11.76 -3.04 -11.30
CA ARG A 187 12.17 -4.28 -11.99
C ARG A 187 12.48 -5.45 -11.04
N TRP A 188 13.15 -5.16 -9.92
CA TRP A 188 13.48 -6.19 -8.93
C TRP A 188 12.23 -6.85 -8.32
N ALA A 189 11.14 -6.10 -8.14
CA ALA A 189 9.90 -6.61 -7.58
C ALA A 189 9.17 -7.48 -8.62
N VAL A 190 9.16 -7.05 -9.88
CA VAL A 190 8.62 -7.83 -11.01
C VAL A 190 9.33 -9.17 -11.11
N GLU A 191 10.67 -9.18 -11.11
CA GLU A 191 11.47 -10.41 -11.21
C GLU A 191 11.27 -11.32 -9.98
N ALA A 192 11.18 -10.76 -8.78
CA ALA A 192 10.95 -11.53 -7.55
C ALA A 192 9.57 -12.20 -7.54
N LEU A 193 8.52 -11.46 -7.91
CA LEU A 193 7.14 -11.97 -7.94
C LEU A 193 6.91 -12.97 -9.08
N ALA A 194 7.55 -12.75 -10.24
CA ALA A 194 7.52 -13.71 -11.34
C ALA A 194 8.10 -15.07 -10.91
N SER A 195 9.11 -15.09 -10.03
CA SER A 195 9.69 -16.33 -9.50
C SER A 195 8.75 -17.18 -8.65
N VAL A 196 7.64 -16.59 -8.18
CA VAL A 196 6.57 -17.27 -7.42
C VAL A 196 5.25 -17.33 -8.18
N GLY A 197 5.26 -17.01 -9.48
CA GLY A 197 4.10 -17.13 -10.36
C GLY A 197 3.12 -15.94 -10.31
N VAL A 198 3.57 -14.78 -9.82
CA VAL A 198 2.77 -13.54 -9.80
C VAL A 198 3.35 -12.56 -10.80
N ASP A 199 2.63 -12.29 -11.88
CA ASP A 199 3.03 -11.27 -12.87
C ASP A 199 2.42 -9.91 -12.52
N ILE A 200 3.25 -8.87 -12.55
CA ILE A 200 2.89 -7.46 -12.34
C ILE A 200 3.50 -6.54 -13.40
N SER A 201 4.11 -7.10 -14.45
CA SER A 201 4.84 -6.34 -15.48
C SER A 201 3.94 -5.44 -16.34
N ASP A 202 2.65 -5.78 -16.41
CA ASP A 202 1.63 -5.05 -17.16
C ASP A 202 1.10 -3.81 -16.42
N ILE A 203 1.36 -3.69 -15.12
CA ILE A 203 0.90 -2.57 -14.30
C ILE A 203 1.60 -1.28 -14.74
N GLY A 204 0.80 -0.27 -15.12
CA GLY A 204 1.31 1.03 -15.57
C GLY A 204 1.80 1.06 -17.02
N SER A 205 1.77 -0.05 -17.76
CA SER A 205 2.06 -0.06 -19.21
C SER A 205 0.85 0.43 -20.01
N PRO A 206 1.04 1.21 -21.11
CA PRO A 206 -0.04 1.78 -21.91
C PRO A 206 -0.78 0.77 -22.81
N ASN A 207 -0.66 -0.54 -22.59
CA ASN A 207 -1.17 -1.54 -23.53
C ASN A 207 -2.63 -1.91 -23.24
N PRO A 208 -3.60 -1.57 -24.12
CA PRO A 208 -5.03 -1.77 -23.87
C PRO A 208 -5.52 -3.22 -23.91
N ASN A 209 -4.63 -4.20 -24.13
CA ASN A 209 -5.01 -5.61 -24.32
C ASN A 209 -4.66 -6.57 -23.16
N SER A 210 -4.21 -6.08 -21.99
CA SER A 210 -3.91 -6.96 -20.84
C SER A 210 -5.09 -7.19 -19.90
N ALA A 211 -6.20 -6.47 -20.04
CA ALA A 211 -7.38 -6.56 -19.16
C ALA A 211 -8.25 -7.82 -19.39
N SER A 212 -7.81 -8.80 -20.20
CA SER A 212 -8.60 -9.99 -20.53
C SER A 212 -7.79 -11.30 -20.50
N LYS A 213 -6.94 -11.48 -19.47
CA LYS A 213 -6.48 -12.81 -19.05
C LYS A 213 -6.89 -13.09 -17.61
N ASP A 214 -8.15 -12.78 -17.29
CA ASP A 214 -8.83 -13.35 -16.14
C ASP A 214 -9.16 -14.82 -16.46
N SER A 215 -8.27 -15.74 -16.07
CA SER A 215 -8.61 -17.10 -15.65
C SER A 215 -7.35 -17.91 -15.38
N ALA A 216 -7.26 -18.42 -14.15
CA ALA A 216 -6.37 -19.51 -13.73
C ALA A 216 -4.86 -19.21 -13.68
N LEU A 217 -4.43 -18.29 -12.82
CA LEU A 217 -3.10 -18.36 -12.20
C LEU A 217 -3.24 -19.00 -10.81
N ALA A 218 -3.53 -20.31 -10.80
CA ALA A 218 -3.20 -21.17 -9.68
C ALA A 218 -1.67 -21.30 -9.63
N GLY A 219 -1.01 -20.24 -9.17
CA GLY A 219 0.40 -20.27 -8.84
C GLY A 219 0.57 -21.21 -7.65
N ASN A 220 0.82 -22.49 -7.92
CA ASN A 220 1.19 -23.50 -6.94
C ASN A 220 2.58 -23.19 -6.35
N SER A 221 2.73 -22.06 -5.66
CA SER A 221 3.86 -21.86 -4.77
C SER A 221 3.72 -22.90 -3.65
N PRO A 222 4.67 -23.85 -3.52
CA PRO A 222 4.61 -24.90 -2.50
C PRO A 222 4.57 -24.34 -1.07
N TYR A 223 4.88 -23.05 -0.93
CA TYR A 223 4.80 -22.32 0.32
C TYR A 223 3.40 -21.79 0.62
N LEU A 224 2.72 -21.22 -0.36
CA LEU A 224 1.37 -20.67 -0.17
C LEU A 224 0.35 -21.78 0.10
N SER A 225 0.48 -22.92 -0.56
CA SER A 225 -0.33 -24.11 -0.27
C SER A 225 -0.07 -24.66 1.13
N HIS A 226 1.19 -24.68 1.57
CA HIS A 226 1.55 -25.09 2.93
C HIS A 226 0.97 -24.14 3.99
N ILE A 227 1.06 -22.81 3.79
CA ILE A 227 0.44 -21.87 4.74
C ILE A 227 -1.06 -22.09 4.81
N LYS A 228 -1.74 -22.23 3.66
CA LYS A 228 -3.19 -22.46 3.63
C LYS A 228 -3.55 -23.71 4.46
N ASN A 229 -2.86 -24.82 4.24
CA ASN A 229 -3.06 -26.05 5.01
C ASN A 229 -2.77 -25.85 6.52
N SER A 230 -1.69 -25.15 6.88
CA SER A 230 -1.34 -24.87 8.29
C SER A 230 -2.31 -23.91 8.98
N ILE A 231 -2.97 -23.01 8.24
CA ILE A 231 -4.03 -22.14 8.78
C ILE A 231 -5.31 -22.97 9.00
N GLU A 232 -5.71 -23.77 8.00
CA GLU A 232 -6.89 -24.64 8.09
C GLU A 232 -6.76 -25.68 9.22
N GLU A 233 -5.58 -26.25 9.44
CA GLU A 233 -5.31 -27.16 10.56
C GLU A 233 -5.47 -26.46 11.92
N LYS A 234 -4.96 -25.24 12.08
CA LYS A 234 -5.09 -24.47 13.33
C LYS A 234 -6.51 -23.98 13.60
N GLU A 235 -7.26 -23.62 12.57
CA GLU A 235 -8.68 -23.29 12.71
C GLU A 235 -9.50 -24.51 13.13
N ASN A 236 -9.21 -25.69 12.57
CA ASN A 236 -9.85 -26.94 12.98
C ASN A 236 -9.50 -27.34 14.43
N ASP A 237 -8.25 -27.19 14.87
CA ASP A 237 -7.85 -27.46 16.26
C ASP A 237 -8.51 -26.50 17.26
N SER A 238 -8.75 -25.24 16.85
CA SER A 238 -9.46 -24.25 17.67
C SER A 238 -10.96 -24.53 17.81
N ASN A 239 -11.57 -25.19 16.82
CA ASN A 239 -12.98 -25.60 16.85
C ASN A 239 -13.24 -26.86 17.67
N TYR A 240 -12.22 -27.66 17.98
CA TYR A 240 -12.32 -28.84 18.87
C TYR A 240 -12.07 -28.54 20.36
N SER A 241 -11.81 -27.27 20.70
CA SER A 241 -11.48 -26.83 22.08
C SER A 241 -12.59 -26.01 22.76
N ASN A 242 -13.83 -26.03 22.26
CA ASN A 242 -15.01 -25.41 22.89
C ASN A 242 -16.08 -26.45 23.27
#